data_AF-A0A1G6GIQ8-F1
#
_entry.id   AF-A0A1G6GIQ8-F1
#
_cell.length_a   1.000
_cell.length_b   1.000
_cell.length_c   1.000
_cell.angle_alpha   90.00
_cell.angle_beta   90.00
_cell.angle_gamma   90.00
#
_symmetry.space_group_name_H-M   'P 1'
#
loop_
_entity.id
_entity.type
_entity.pdbx_description
1 polymer ?
#
loop_
_entity_poly.entity_id
_entity_poly.type
_entity_poly.pdbx_seq_one_letter_code
_entity_poly.pdbx_strand_id
1 'polypeptide(L)'
;MPRFKSIVSLLLMSLFLVGCQQNNLNLSDSVTHIDIYDWESAEKVERIDDQTFIEELVETLDRAHTESTANMDFVSPDYELQFQHNEETLFELGYYVDVMDLGTEGRYWDFNNDEMYDVTMELPVIQ
;
A
#
# COMPACT_ATOMS: atom_id res chain seq x y z
N MET A 1 3.81 43.05 41.57
CA MET A 1 3.00 41.82 41.39
C MET A 1 2.66 41.67 39.91
N PRO A 2 3.35 40.80 39.17
CA PRO A 2 3.11 40.66 37.74
C PRO A 2 1.84 39.85 37.49
N ARG A 3 1.01 40.33 36.55
CA ARG A 3 -0.23 39.69 36.11
C ARG A 3 0.09 38.49 35.20
N PHE A 4 0.54 37.39 35.78
CA PHE A 4 0.66 36.10 35.09
C PHE A 4 -0.67 35.35 35.15
N LYS A 5 -1.63 35.70 34.30
CA LYS A 5 -2.87 34.91 34.16
C LYS A 5 -3.30 34.58 32.73
N SER A 6 -2.50 34.93 31.71
CA SER A 6 -2.96 34.80 30.32
C SER A 6 -2.12 33.93 29.37
N ILE A 7 -1.02 33.30 29.83
CA ILE A 7 -0.12 32.58 28.91
C ILE A 7 -0.32 31.05 28.94
N VAL A 8 -0.93 30.50 30.00
CA VAL A 8 -1.09 29.04 30.16
C VAL A 8 -2.17 28.46 29.23
N SER A 9 -3.15 29.27 28.78
CA SER A 9 -4.26 28.78 27.96
C SER A 9 -3.90 28.51 26.50
N LEU A 10 -2.77 29.02 25.99
CA LEU A 10 -2.36 28.82 24.60
C LEU A 10 -1.50 27.55 24.40
N LEU A 11 -0.99 26.97 25.49
CA LEU A 11 -0.07 25.83 25.42
C LEU A 11 -0.77 24.46 25.37
N LEU A 12 -2.08 24.41 25.63
CA LEU A 12 -2.85 23.15 25.69
C LEU A 12 -3.43 22.71 24.34
N MET A 13 -3.33 23.55 23.30
CA MET A 13 -3.96 23.32 22.00
C MET A 13 -3.01 22.66 20.98
N SER A 14 -1.72 22.48 21.31
CA SER A 14 -0.72 21.87 20.43
C SER A 14 -0.58 20.35 20.58
N LEU A 15 -1.40 19.69 21.41
CA LEU A 15 -1.29 18.26 21.70
C LEU A 15 -2.17 17.35 20.83
N PHE A 16 -2.93 17.88 19.86
CA PHE A 16 -3.84 17.09 19.02
C PHE A 16 -3.41 16.95 17.55
N LEU A 17 -2.17 17.31 17.20
CA LEU A 17 -1.63 17.13 15.85
C LEU A 17 -0.69 15.92 15.76
N VAL A 18 -1.00 14.82 16.47
CA VAL A 18 -0.53 13.52 16.04
C VAL A 18 -1.42 13.15 14.85
N GLY A 19 -1.05 13.64 13.67
CA GLY A 19 -1.69 13.23 12.43
C GLY A 19 -1.59 11.70 12.33
N CYS A 20 -2.68 11.05 11.93
CA CYS A 20 -2.61 9.66 11.52
C CYS A 20 -1.62 9.61 10.34
N GLN A 21 -0.40 9.12 10.57
CA GLN A 21 0.40 8.58 9.49
C GLN A 21 -0.34 7.32 9.06
N GLN A 22 -1.09 7.43 7.97
CA GLN A 22 -1.75 6.32 7.34
C GLN A 22 -0.63 5.54 6.64
N ASN A 23 -0.21 4.46 7.26
CA ASN A 23 0.79 3.54 6.73
C ASN A 23 0.04 2.25 6.40
N ASN A 24 -0.35 2.08 5.14
CA ASN A 24 -1.20 0.97 4.73
C ASN A 24 -0.46 -0.38 4.79
N LEU A 25 0.84 -0.42 4.48
CA LEU A 25 1.56 -1.68 4.28
C LEU A 25 2.13 -2.28 5.57
N ASN A 26 2.32 -1.47 6.62
CA ASN A 26 2.86 -1.88 7.94
C ASN A 26 4.03 -2.88 7.87
N LEU A 27 5.01 -2.62 7.01
CA LEU A 27 6.15 -3.50 6.77
C LEU A 27 7.12 -3.52 7.96
N SER A 28 7.59 -4.70 8.36
CA SER A 28 8.58 -4.84 9.45
C SER A 28 9.99 -4.44 9.03
N ASP A 29 10.30 -4.60 7.74
CA ASP A 29 11.61 -4.41 7.15
C ASP A 29 11.49 -3.82 5.74
N SER A 30 12.63 -3.44 5.14
CA SER A 30 12.66 -2.92 3.77
C SER A 30 12.49 -4.04 2.75
N VAL A 31 11.64 -3.84 1.74
CA VAL A 31 11.45 -4.79 0.64
C VAL A 31 12.73 -4.86 -0.20
N THR A 32 13.24 -6.07 -0.40
CA THR A 32 14.45 -6.35 -1.18
C THR A 32 14.13 -6.75 -2.63
N HIS A 33 12.97 -7.34 -2.87
CA HIS A 33 12.47 -7.66 -4.21
C HIS A 33 10.98 -7.96 -4.15
N ILE A 34 10.33 -7.99 -5.30
CA ILE A 34 8.94 -8.40 -5.44
C ILE A 34 8.91 -9.62 -6.34
N ASP A 35 8.39 -10.72 -5.82
CA ASP A 35 8.13 -11.92 -6.62
C ASP A 35 6.70 -11.84 -7.18
N ILE A 36 6.55 -12.15 -8.47
CA ILE A 36 5.27 -12.09 -9.16
C ILE A 36 4.84 -13.49 -9.53
N TYR A 37 3.62 -13.84 -9.15
CA TYR A 37 3.01 -15.13 -9.42
C TYR A 37 1.75 -14.94 -10.24
N ASP A 38 1.49 -15.85 -11.18
CA ASP A 38 0.21 -15.92 -11.87
C ASP A 38 -0.86 -16.33 -10.84
N TRP A 39 -1.97 -15.59 -10.78
CA TRP A 39 -2.96 -15.74 -9.71
C TRP A 39 -3.62 -17.12 -9.71
N GLU A 40 -3.91 -17.67 -10.89
CA GLU A 40 -4.65 -18.93 -11.04
C GLU A 40 -3.76 -20.17 -10.87
N SER A 41 -2.55 -20.12 -11.42
CA SER A 41 -1.63 -21.27 -11.42
C SER A 41 -0.67 -21.30 -10.23
N ALA A 42 -0.51 -20.17 -9.52
CA ALA A 42 0.50 -19.95 -8.49
C ALA A 42 1.94 -20.21 -8.99
N GLU A 43 2.17 -20.16 -10.30
CA GLU A 43 3.50 -20.26 -10.89
C GLU A 43 4.21 -18.91 -10.78
N LYS A 44 5.47 -18.92 -10.34
CA LYS A 44 6.29 -17.71 -10.33
C LYS A 44 6.62 -17.31 -11.76
N VAL A 45 6.19 -16.11 -12.15
CA VAL A 45 6.36 -15.59 -13.50
C VAL A 45 7.63 -14.74 -13.61
N GLU A 46 7.88 -13.87 -12.62
CA GLU A 46 8.98 -12.90 -12.69
C GLU A 46 9.42 -12.43 -11.30
N ARG A 47 10.57 -11.74 -11.24
CA ARG A 47 11.06 -11.02 -10.07
C ARG A 47 11.46 -9.59 -10.43
N ILE A 48 11.03 -8.63 -9.63
CA ILE A 48 11.50 -7.24 -9.68
C ILE A 48 12.55 -7.05 -8.59
N ASP A 49 13.78 -6.72 -9.01
CA ASP A 49 14.93 -6.44 -8.12
C ASP A 49 15.34 -4.94 -8.13
N ASP A 50 14.69 -4.11 -8.97
CA ASP A 50 15.00 -2.68 -9.08
C ASP A 50 14.57 -1.94 -7.79
N GLN A 51 15.55 -1.63 -6.95
CA GLN A 51 15.31 -1.00 -5.65
C GLN A 51 14.65 0.37 -5.77
N THR A 52 15.00 1.16 -6.80
CA THR A 52 14.43 2.50 -6.95
C THR A 52 12.94 2.40 -7.26
N PHE A 53 12.56 1.48 -8.15
CA PHE A 53 11.15 1.22 -8.43
C PHE A 53 10.41 0.67 -7.19
N ILE A 54 11.01 -0.29 -6.48
CA ILE A 54 10.39 -0.90 -5.30
C ILE A 54 10.15 0.15 -4.21
N GLU A 55 11.13 0.99 -3.92
CA GLU A 55 11.01 2.07 -2.93
C GLU A 55 9.89 3.06 -3.33
N GLU A 56 9.83 3.44 -4.61
CA GLU A 56 8.77 4.33 -5.13
C GLU A 56 7.37 3.69 -5.03
N LEU A 57 7.25 2.41 -5.41
CA LEU A 57 6.00 1.67 -5.34
C LEU A 57 5.52 1.52 -3.89
N VAL A 58 6.42 1.12 -2.97
CA VAL A 58 6.12 0.98 -1.54
C VAL A 58 5.70 2.32 -0.94
N GLU A 59 6.42 3.40 -1.21
CA GLU A 59 6.03 4.74 -0.72
C GLU A 59 4.66 5.15 -1.26
N THR A 60 4.40 4.86 -2.55
CA THR A 60 3.14 5.21 -3.20
C THR A 60 1.96 4.45 -2.58
N LEU A 61 2.11 3.13 -2.38
CA LEU A 61 1.09 2.28 -1.78
C LEU A 61 0.85 2.60 -0.30
N ASP A 62 1.91 2.83 0.48
CA ASP A 62 1.81 3.11 1.91
C ASP A 62 1.01 4.39 2.19
N ARG A 63 1.09 5.36 1.26
CA ARG A 63 0.39 6.66 1.33
C ARG A 63 -0.91 6.73 0.54
N ALA A 64 -1.27 5.67 -0.18
CA ALA A 64 -2.42 5.69 -1.07
C ALA A 64 -3.73 5.83 -0.28
N HIS A 65 -4.72 6.45 -0.90
CA HIS A 65 -6.09 6.29 -0.47
C HIS A 65 -6.55 4.85 -0.77
N THR A 66 -7.35 4.27 0.13
CA THR A 66 -7.95 2.94 -0.09
C THR A 66 -9.46 3.01 -0.03
N GLU A 67 -10.12 2.17 -0.83
CA GLU A 67 -11.57 1.98 -0.81
C GLU A 67 -11.91 0.51 -0.56
N SER A 68 -12.93 0.25 0.26
CA SER A 68 -13.32 -1.11 0.60
C SER A 68 -14.08 -1.79 -0.53
N THR A 69 -13.69 -3.02 -0.84
CA THR A 69 -14.30 -3.89 -1.85
C THR A 69 -15.12 -5.04 -1.25
N ALA A 70 -15.27 -5.11 0.08
CA ALA A 70 -15.82 -6.27 0.81
C ALA A 70 -17.24 -6.71 0.41
N ASN A 71 -18.00 -5.85 -0.27
CA ASN A 71 -19.37 -6.15 -0.73
C ASN A 71 -19.53 -6.03 -2.26
N MET A 72 -18.42 -5.99 -3.00
CA MET A 72 -18.41 -5.91 -4.45
C MET A 72 -18.21 -7.31 -5.05
N ASP A 73 -18.76 -7.51 -6.25
CA ASP A 73 -18.51 -8.71 -7.06
C ASP A 73 -17.70 -8.27 -8.29
N PHE A 74 -16.47 -8.76 -8.40
CA PHE A 74 -15.50 -8.36 -9.41
C PHE A 74 -14.58 -9.54 -9.75
N VAL A 75 -13.89 -9.42 -10.87
CA VAL A 75 -12.95 -10.45 -11.35
C VAL A 75 -11.74 -10.54 -10.42
N SER A 76 -11.15 -11.73 -10.31
CA SER A 76 -9.89 -11.90 -9.58
C SER A 76 -8.73 -11.18 -10.28
N PRO A 77 -7.66 -10.81 -9.55
CA PRO A 77 -6.44 -10.27 -10.12
C PRO A 77 -5.79 -11.21 -11.15
N ASP A 78 -4.98 -10.63 -12.04
CA ASP A 78 -4.17 -11.40 -12.98
C ASP A 78 -2.94 -12.02 -12.27
N TYR A 79 -2.38 -11.29 -11.30
CA TYR A 79 -1.17 -11.69 -10.60
C TYR A 79 -1.26 -11.49 -9.08
N GLU A 80 -0.49 -12.28 -8.35
CA GLU A 80 -0.15 -12.06 -6.95
C GLU A 80 1.26 -11.47 -6.85
N LEU A 81 1.41 -10.41 -6.07
CA LEU A 81 2.68 -9.76 -5.76
C LEU A 81 3.06 -10.09 -4.33
N GLN A 82 4.24 -10.68 -4.16
CA GLN A 82 4.81 -10.94 -2.84
C GLN A 82 6.00 -10.03 -2.60
N PHE A 83 5.89 -9.13 -1.62
CA PHE A 83 6.94 -8.20 -1.21
C PHE A 83 7.88 -8.91 -0.24
N GLN A 84 9.13 -9.14 -0.65
CA GLN A 84 10.06 -10.01 0.06
C GLN A 84 11.18 -9.22 0.76
N HIS A 85 11.57 -9.64 1.95
CA HIS A 85 12.85 -9.31 2.58
C HIS A 85 13.73 -10.56 2.64
N ASN A 86 14.65 -10.70 1.69
CA ASN A 86 15.42 -11.91 1.46
C ASN A 86 14.50 -13.13 1.17
N GLU A 87 14.30 -14.04 2.12
CA GLU A 87 13.46 -15.23 1.95
C GLU A 87 12.12 -15.12 2.69
N GLU A 88 11.85 -13.98 3.33
CA GLU A 88 10.64 -13.73 4.11
C GLU A 88 9.66 -12.83 3.36
N THR A 89 8.42 -13.29 3.25
CA THR A 89 7.32 -12.53 2.65
C THR A 89 6.75 -11.57 3.68
N LEU A 90 6.86 -10.27 3.42
CA LEU A 90 6.39 -9.21 4.31
C LEU A 90 4.94 -8.84 4.05
N PHE A 91 4.51 -8.88 2.79
CA PHE A 91 3.20 -8.42 2.36
C PHE A 91 2.81 -9.01 1.01
N GLU A 92 1.51 -9.16 0.78
CA GLU A 92 0.95 -9.76 -0.44
C GLU A 92 -0.18 -8.88 -0.99
N LEU A 93 -0.23 -8.72 -2.30
CA LEU A 93 -1.26 -7.95 -3.01
C LEU A 93 -1.68 -8.67 -4.28
N GLY A 94 -2.95 -8.51 -4.66
CA GLY A 94 -3.41 -8.78 -6.01
C GLY A 94 -3.04 -7.63 -6.95
N TYR A 95 -2.66 -7.94 -8.19
CA TYR A 95 -2.37 -6.98 -9.25
C TYR A 95 -3.22 -7.23 -10.50
N TYR A 96 -3.83 -6.17 -11.01
CA TYR A 96 -4.58 -6.15 -12.26
C TYR A 96 -3.76 -5.49 -13.38
N VAL A 97 -3.68 -6.15 -14.53
CA VAL A 97 -3.03 -5.63 -15.75
C VAL A 97 -3.81 -4.48 -16.35
N ASP A 98 -5.12 -4.41 -16.11
CA ASP A 98 -5.97 -3.28 -16.44
C ASP A 98 -6.30 -2.45 -15.19
N VAL A 99 -6.55 -1.15 -15.36
CA VAL A 99 -7.02 -0.30 -14.27
C VAL A 99 -8.46 -0.69 -13.94
N MET A 100 -8.69 -1.04 -12.67
CA MET A 100 -10.00 -1.36 -12.14
C MET A 100 -10.62 -0.13 -11.48
N ASP A 101 -11.94 0.05 -11.61
CA ASP A 101 -12.73 1.05 -10.87
C ASP A 101 -13.60 0.30 -9.84
N LEU A 102 -13.10 0.19 -8.61
CA LEU A 102 -13.73 -0.51 -7.49
C LEU A 102 -13.96 0.45 -6.32
N GLY A 103 -14.61 1.57 -6.62
CA GLY A 103 -14.75 2.71 -5.69
C GLY A 103 -13.60 3.70 -5.78
N THR A 104 -12.43 3.22 -6.20
CA THR A 104 -11.30 4.02 -6.66
C THR A 104 -10.66 3.38 -7.90
N GLU A 105 -9.92 4.17 -8.67
CA GLU A 105 -9.18 3.70 -9.85
C GLU A 105 -7.81 3.15 -9.41
N GLY A 106 -7.54 1.87 -9.68
CA GLY A 106 -6.28 1.27 -9.25
C GLY A 106 -5.92 -0.05 -9.91
N ARG A 107 -4.74 -0.54 -9.57
CA ARG A 107 -4.21 -1.84 -10.00
C ARG A 107 -3.88 -2.80 -8.86
N TYR A 108 -3.81 -2.30 -7.63
CA TYR A 108 -3.34 -3.07 -6.48
C TYR A 108 -4.48 -3.28 -5.49
N TRP A 109 -4.70 -4.53 -5.09
CA TRP A 109 -5.78 -4.94 -4.22
C TRP A 109 -5.27 -5.76 -3.05
N ASP A 110 -5.54 -5.32 -1.83
CA ASP A 110 -5.29 -6.11 -0.63
C ASP A 110 -6.46 -7.05 -0.40
N PHE A 111 -6.27 -8.28 -0.86
CA PHE A 111 -7.23 -9.37 -0.74
C PHE A 111 -7.40 -9.89 0.70
N ASN A 112 -6.50 -9.52 1.62
CA ASN A 112 -6.61 -9.90 3.02
C ASN A 112 -7.54 -8.94 3.79
N ASN A 113 -7.62 -7.68 3.35
CA ASN A 113 -8.45 -6.63 3.96
C ASN A 113 -9.64 -6.19 3.10
N ASP A 114 -9.79 -6.74 1.90
CA ASP A 114 -10.79 -6.31 0.91
C ASP A 114 -10.68 -4.81 0.61
N GLU A 115 -9.48 -4.32 0.27
CA GLU A 115 -9.21 -2.90 0.01
C GLU A 115 -8.49 -2.67 -1.33
N MET A 116 -9.03 -1.77 -2.14
CA MET A 116 -8.43 -1.32 -3.39
C MET A 116 -7.59 -0.06 -3.16
N TYR A 117 -6.35 -0.04 -3.64
CA TYR A 117 -5.47 1.11 -3.56
C TYR A 117 -5.69 2.03 -4.78
N ASP A 118 -5.82 3.34 -4.54
CA ASP A 118 -5.82 4.39 -5.57
C ASP A 118 -4.40 4.58 -6.15
N VAL A 119 -3.91 3.54 -6.83
CA VAL A 119 -2.57 3.47 -7.42
C VAL A 119 -2.67 2.76 -8.77
N THR A 120 -2.34 3.49 -9.83
CA THR A 120 -2.39 3.01 -11.23
C THR A 120 -1.00 2.74 -11.82
N MET A 121 0.06 2.81 -10.99
CA MET A 121 1.44 2.53 -11.38
C MET A 121 1.57 1.12 -11.96
N GLU A 122 2.15 1.02 -13.16
CA GLU A 122 2.37 -0.26 -13.84
C GLU A 122 3.67 -0.93 -13.38
N LEU A 123 3.66 -2.26 -13.36
CA LEU A 123 4.89 -3.03 -13.15
C LEU A 123 5.75 -2.99 -14.42
N PRO A 124 7.08 -2.82 -14.30
CA PRO A 124 7.95 -2.64 -15.47
C PRO A 124 8.10 -3.89 -16.35
N VAL A 125 7.68 -5.05 -15.85
CA VAL A 125 7.94 -6.37 -16.46
C VAL A 125 6.68 -7.09 -16.94
N ILE A 126 5.48 -6.53 -16.69
CA ILE A 126 4.20 -7.15 -17.07
C ILE A 126 3.29 -6.08 -17.68
N GLN A 127 2.78 -6.33 -18.89
CA GLN A 127 1.89 -5.46 -19.67
C GLN A 127 0.81 -6.27 -20.36
#